data_AF-A0AAW7L9Q7-F1
#
_entry.id   AF-A0AAW7L9Q7-F1
#
_cell.length_a   1.000
_cell.length_b   1.000
_cell.length_c   1.000
_cell.angle_alpha   90.00
_cell.angle_beta   90.00
_cell.angle_gamma   90.00
#
_symmetry.space_group_name_H-M   'P 1'
#
loop_
_entity.id
_entity.type
_entity.pdbx_description
1 polymer ?
#
loop_
_entity_poly.entity_id
_entity_poly.type
_entity_poly.pdbx_seq_one_letter_code
_entity_poly.pdbx_strand_id
1 'polypeptide(L)'
;MQYSQLGSSGVSVSRVCLGSMTWGVQNTQHDADQQIAYALEQGVNFIDTAEMYAVPPSPDTYGKTEEIIGNWIARNSQKRKDIVIATKIAGNGLSWVRDGGNITRQAVIDAVDHSLKRLQTDYIDLYQLHWPNRRTPHFARQWPGMLKFTEVDAKQHTADMLDILEGLDACVKAGKIKHCGLSDDTPWGISQFLNLSKEHNLPKMVSIQNEFSLVHAKDWPYLIEQCVHEDIAYLPWSPLAAGLLTGKYLNGARPEGSRWTFMQRNGIFRDTPQSQQATKEYVELAHAHAITPAQLALAWCNQVDGVTSSIIGATTMAQLKEDIDAFDLTLSDDVLSAIDIIFRKNPMPY
;
A
#
# COMPACT_ATOMS: atom_id res chain seq x y z
N MET A 1 -7.60 -16.83 9.37
CA MET A 1 -6.52 -16.07 8.70
C MET A 1 -5.60 -16.99 7.90
N GLN A 2 -5.43 -16.70 6.62
CA GLN A 2 -4.44 -17.34 5.75
C GLN A 2 -3.14 -16.52 5.74
N TYR A 3 -2.01 -17.17 5.41
CA TYR A 3 -0.69 -16.54 5.35
C TYR A 3 0.01 -16.86 4.03
N SER A 4 0.85 -15.93 3.59
CA SER A 4 1.70 -16.03 2.39
C SER A 4 3.15 -15.67 2.77
N GLN A 5 4.11 -16.11 1.96
CA GLN A 5 5.49 -15.64 2.10
C GLN A 5 5.61 -14.22 1.53
N LEU A 6 6.31 -13.34 2.24
CA LEU A 6 6.62 -11.98 1.77
C LEU A 6 7.78 -12.05 0.76
N GLY A 7 7.48 -12.53 -0.44
CA GLY A 7 8.46 -12.76 -1.51
C GLY A 7 9.63 -13.58 -1.01
N SER A 8 10.84 -13.22 -1.44
CA SER A 8 12.07 -13.92 -1.06
C SER A 8 12.59 -13.63 0.35
N SER A 9 11.79 -13.06 1.25
CA SER A 9 12.24 -12.71 2.61
C SER A 9 12.26 -13.89 3.59
N GLY A 10 11.46 -14.93 3.34
CA GLY A 10 11.19 -16.01 4.31
C GLY A 10 10.27 -15.61 5.47
N VAL A 11 9.69 -14.39 5.44
CA VAL A 11 8.74 -13.91 6.44
C VAL A 11 7.33 -14.30 6.03
N SER A 12 6.59 -14.92 6.95
CA SER A 12 5.17 -15.25 6.77
C SER A 12 4.29 -14.06 7.17
N VAL A 13 3.53 -13.52 6.23
CA VAL A 13 2.58 -12.41 6.45
C VAL A 13 1.14 -12.88 6.26
N SER A 14 0.21 -12.36 7.06
CA SER A 14 -1.22 -12.60 6.86
C SER A 14 -1.66 -12.06 5.51
N ARG A 15 -2.65 -12.71 4.88
CA ARG A 15 -3.22 -12.24 3.60
C ARG A 15 -3.93 -10.88 3.70
N VAL A 16 -4.28 -10.49 4.93
CA VAL A 16 -4.69 -9.13 5.29
C VAL A 16 -3.48 -8.37 5.82
N CYS A 17 -3.27 -7.16 5.32
CA CYS A 17 -2.38 -6.16 5.94
C CYS A 17 -3.23 -5.00 6.47
N LEU A 18 -3.02 -4.62 7.74
CA LEU A 18 -3.70 -3.49 8.36
C LEU A 18 -3.01 -2.19 7.97
N GLY A 19 -3.60 -1.45 7.03
CA GLY A 19 -3.16 -0.10 6.68
C GLY A 19 -3.60 0.93 7.71
N SER A 20 -2.71 1.85 8.05
CA SER A 20 -2.88 2.74 9.21
C SER A 20 -3.00 4.24 8.87
N MET A 21 -3.04 4.61 7.58
CA MET A 21 -2.86 6.01 7.15
C MET A 21 -3.88 7.02 7.70
N THR A 22 -5.01 6.58 8.25
CA THR A 22 -6.04 7.44 8.84
C THR A 22 -5.74 7.83 10.30
N TRP A 23 -4.83 7.13 10.97
CA TRP A 23 -4.53 7.30 12.39
C TRP A 23 -3.69 8.56 12.61
N GLY A 24 -4.26 9.54 13.30
CA GLY A 24 -3.69 10.88 13.47
C GLY A 24 -4.51 11.99 12.79
N VAL A 25 -5.47 11.64 11.93
CA VAL A 25 -6.42 12.59 11.32
C VAL A 25 -7.87 12.15 11.53
N GLN A 26 -8.29 11.03 10.92
CA GLN A 26 -9.66 10.53 11.05
C GLN A 26 -9.83 9.61 12.26
N ASN A 27 -8.74 9.00 12.72
CA ASN A 27 -8.73 8.10 13.85
C ASN A 27 -7.77 8.59 14.94
N THR A 28 -8.18 8.41 16.18
CA THR A 28 -7.42 8.74 17.38
C THR A 28 -6.49 7.59 17.78
N GLN A 29 -5.63 7.81 18.79
CA GLN A 29 -4.87 6.74 19.42
C GLN A 29 -5.78 5.62 19.94
N HIS A 30 -6.93 5.95 20.52
CA HIS A 30 -7.86 4.95 21.05
C HIS A 30 -8.44 4.07 19.94
N ASP A 31 -8.84 4.68 18.82
CA ASP A 31 -9.35 3.92 17.67
C ASP A 31 -8.27 3.00 17.10
N ALA A 32 -7.05 3.50 16.95
CA ALA A 32 -5.91 2.70 16.49
C ALA A 32 -5.61 1.53 17.43
N ASP A 33 -5.64 1.75 18.75
CA ASP A 33 -5.43 0.70 19.76
C ASP A 33 -6.47 -0.42 19.61
N GLN A 34 -7.75 -0.07 19.40
CA GLN A 34 -8.83 -1.04 19.16
C GLN A 34 -8.65 -1.79 17.84
N GLN A 35 -8.29 -1.09 16.77
CA GLN A 35 -8.07 -1.71 15.46
C GLN A 35 -6.89 -2.69 15.48
N ILE A 36 -5.76 -2.31 16.10
CA ILE A 36 -4.59 -3.19 16.24
C ILE A 36 -4.95 -4.42 17.08
N ALA A 37 -5.59 -4.23 18.24
CA ALA A 37 -5.97 -5.34 19.11
C ALA A 37 -6.88 -6.35 18.39
N TYR A 38 -7.93 -5.86 17.72
CA TYR A 38 -8.84 -6.71 16.98
C TYR A 38 -8.14 -7.44 15.82
N ALA A 39 -7.32 -6.74 15.03
CA ALA A 39 -6.60 -7.35 13.92
C ALA A 39 -5.71 -8.52 14.40
N LEU A 40 -4.97 -8.32 15.50
CA LEU A 40 -4.15 -9.36 16.10
C LEU A 40 -4.98 -10.54 16.62
N GLU A 41 -6.14 -10.29 17.22
CA GLU A 41 -7.08 -11.33 17.64
C GLU A 41 -7.61 -12.16 16.46
N GLN A 42 -7.78 -11.54 15.29
CA GLN A 42 -8.15 -12.22 14.04
C GLN A 42 -6.94 -12.90 13.34
N GLY A 43 -5.75 -12.83 13.93
CA GLY A 43 -4.52 -13.42 13.38
C GLY A 43 -3.81 -12.58 12.31
N VAL A 44 -4.24 -11.34 12.06
CA VAL A 44 -3.50 -10.39 11.22
C VAL A 44 -2.17 -10.08 11.91
N ASN A 45 -1.04 -10.32 11.23
CA ASN A 45 0.28 -10.03 11.78
C ASN A 45 1.01 -8.90 11.05
N PHE A 46 0.40 -8.32 10.00
CA PHE A 46 1.07 -7.37 9.12
C PHE A 46 0.44 -5.98 9.22
N ILE A 47 1.24 -4.97 9.58
CA ILE A 47 0.81 -3.56 9.69
C ILE A 47 1.65 -2.70 8.74
N ASP A 48 0.96 -1.87 7.94
CA ASP A 48 1.59 -0.92 7.02
C ASP A 48 1.38 0.52 7.50
N THR A 49 2.47 1.30 7.52
CA THR A 49 2.51 2.74 7.83
C THR A 49 3.50 3.47 6.91
N ALA A 50 3.75 4.76 7.11
CA ALA A 50 4.80 5.54 6.44
C ALA A 50 5.18 6.76 7.28
N GLU A 51 6.39 7.31 7.10
CA GLU A 51 6.84 8.51 7.81
C GLU A 51 5.93 9.73 7.53
N MET A 52 5.31 9.76 6.35
CA MET A 52 4.48 10.89 5.93
C MET A 52 3.04 10.81 6.43
N TYR A 53 2.64 9.67 7.00
CA TYR A 53 1.28 9.50 7.53
C TYR A 53 1.13 10.29 8.83
N ALA A 54 -0.02 10.89 9.10
CA ALA A 54 -1.36 10.57 8.60
C ALA A 54 -1.75 11.17 7.23
N VAL A 55 -2.89 10.74 6.66
CA VAL A 55 -3.45 11.20 5.38
C VAL A 55 -4.83 11.84 5.59
N PRO A 56 -5.15 13.01 4.98
CA PRO A 56 -4.30 13.80 4.09
C PRO A 56 -3.02 14.33 4.76
N PRO A 57 -1.85 14.24 4.09
CA PRO A 57 -0.58 14.59 4.71
C PRO A 57 -0.46 16.11 4.89
N SER A 58 0.03 16.52 6.05
CA SER A 58 0.36 17.92 6.37
C SER A 58 1.64 18.00 7.21
N PRO A 59 2.28 19.19 7.32
CA PRO A 59 3.38 19.38 8.27
C PRO A 59 2.99 19.00 9.71
N ASP A 60 1.76 19.32 10.12
CA ASP A 60 1.26 19.10 11.49
C ASP A 60 1.01 17.62 11.82
N THR A 61 0.81 16.78 10.80
CA THR A 61 0.44 15.36 10.95
C THR A 61 1.55 14.40 10.53
N TYR A 62 2.69 14.93 10.08
CA TYR A 62 3.86 14.16 9.68
C TYR A 62 4.36 13.26 10.82
N GLY A 63 4.55 11.97 10.53
CA GLY A 63 4.99 10.95 11.48
C GLY A 63 3.93 10.52 12.49
N LYS A 64 2.73 11.11 12.49
CA LYS A 64 1.76 10.91 13.57
C LYS A 64 1.29 9.47 13.67
N THR A 65 1.14 8.80 12.54
CA THR A 65 0.70 7.40 12.48
C THR A 65 1.76 6.47 13.09
N GLU A 66 3.05 6.72 12.81
CA GLU A 66 4.15 5.96 13.43
C GLU A 66 4.23 6.19 14.93
N GLU A 67 4.02 7.42 15.42
CA GLU A 67 3.94 7.69 16.87
C GLU A 67 2.80 6.92 17.52
N ILE A 68 1.63 6.86 16.87
CA ILE A 68 0.46 6.13 17.39
C ILE A 68 0.75 4.63 17.48
N ILE A 69 1.36 4.05 16.46
CA ILE A 69 1.80 2.66 16.45
C ILE A 69 2.86 2.43 17.54
N GLY A 70 3.86 3.31 17.64
CA GLY A 70 4.94 3.19 18.62
C GLY A 70 4.46 3.30 20.06
N ASN A 71 3.48 4.15 20.33
CA ASN A 71 2.80 4.23 21.63
C ASN A 71 2.11 2.92 21.98
N TRP A 72 1.45 2.28 21.02
CA TRP A 72 0.85 0.96 21.23
C TRP A 72 1.92 -0.11 21.50
N ILE A 73 3.02 -0.11 20.73
CA ILE A 73 4.14 -1.05 20.90
C ILE A 73 4.79 -0.89 22.28
N ALA A 74 5.04 0.34 22.74
CA ALA A 74 5.65 0.54 24.07
C ALA A 74 4.76 0.03 25.20
N ARG A 75 3.42 0.13 25.06
CA ARG A 75 2.46 -0.46 26.01
C ARG A 75 2.35 -1.98 25.87
N ASN A 76 2.79 -2.58 24.76
CA ASN A 76 2.63 -3.99 24.41
C ASN A 76 3.94 -4.61 23.89
N SER A 77 5.09 -4.28 24.50
CA SER A 77 6.41 -4.58 23.93
C SER A 77 6.63 -6.08 23.66
N GLN A 78 6.04 -6.95 24.47
CA GLN A 78 6.04 -8.40 24.30
C GLN A 78 5.42 -8.89 22.97
N LYS A 79 4.53 -8.09 22.37
CA LYS A 79 3.85 -8.38 21.10
C LYS A 79 4.63 -7.92 19.87
N ARG A 80 5.66 -7.08 20.01
CA ARG A 80 6.42 -6.54 18.87
C ARG A 80 6.94 -7.63 17.94
N LYS A 81 7.41 -8.75 18.50
CA LYS A 81 7.92 -9.90 17.75
C LYS A 81 6.86 -10.66 16.95
N ASP A 82 5.58 -10.47 17.29
CA ASP A 82 4.45 -11.15 16.64
C ASP A 82 3.91 -10.32 15.46
N ILE A 83 4.47 -9.13 15.23
CA ILE A 83 4.00 -8.16 14.22
C ILE A 83 5.10 -7.91 13.20
N VAL A 84 4.77 -8.04 11.92
CA VAL A 84 5.55 -7.54 10.81
C VAL A 84 5.15 -6.08 10.60
N ILE A 85 6.08 -5.15 10.82
CA ILE A 85 5.85 -3.72 10.59
C ILE A 85 6.52 -3.31 9.29
N ALA A 86 5.71 -2.82 8.36
CA ALA A 86 6.16 -2.12 7.17
C ALA A 86 6.03 -0.61 7.36
N THR A 87 7.12 0.13 7.12
CA THR A 87 7.06 1.59 6.98
C THR A 87 7.77 2.04 5.71
N LYS A 88 7.66 3.33 5.37
CA LYS A 88 8.13 3.87 4.10
C LYS A 88 8.77 5.25 4.26
N ILE A 89 9.82 5.47 3.48
CA ILE A 89 10.36 6.80 3.20
C ILE A 89 9.60 7.43 2.03
N ALA A 90 9.07 8.63 2.24
CA ALA A 90 8.41 9.40 1.19
C ALA A 90 9.39 9.75 0.06
N GLY A 91 8.94 9.68 -1.18
CA GLY A 91 9.69 10.26 -2.29
C GLY A 91 9.62 11.79 -2.29
N ASN A 92 10.13 12.39 -3.36
CA ASN A 92 10.19 13.85 -3.52
C ASN A 92 8.82 14.54 -3.64
N GLY A 93 8.81 15.86 -3.46
CA GLY A 93 7.66 16.74 -3.78
C GLY A 93 6.78 17.16 -2.60
N LEU A 94 7.07 16.75 -1.37
CA LEU A 94 6.43 17.31 -0.17
C LEU A 94 7.40 18.29 0.51
N SER A 95 7.14 19.60 0.42
CA SER A 95 8.10 20.63 0.85
C SER A 95 8.48 20.58 2.33
N TRP A 96 7.63 20.00 3.20
CA TRP A 96 7.91 19.81 4.62
C TRP A 96 8.59 18.47 4.95
N VAL A 97 8.85 17.63 3.94
CA VAL A 97 9.58 16.37 4.10
C VAL A 97 10.89 16.50 3.35
N ARG A 98 11.99 16.69 4.10
CA ARG A 98 13.35 16.87 3.53
C ARG A 98 13.39 17.94 2.43
N ASP A 99 12.70 19.06 2.63
CA ASP A 99 12.58 20.17 1.68
C ASP A 99 12.05 19.76 0.30
N GLY A 100 11.27 18.68 0.23
CA GLY A 100 10.76 18.11 -1.02
C GLY A 100 11.82 17.40 -1.87
N GLY A 101 13.01 17.17 -1.32
CA GLY A 101 14.15 16.58 -2.00
C GLY A 101 14.00 15.10 -2.35
N ASN A 102 14.93 14.63 -3.17
CA ASN A 102 15.03 13.23 -3.58
C ASN A 102 15.42 12.33 -2.41
N ILE A 103 15.06 11.05 -2.51
CA ILE A 103 15.64 9.97 -1.70
C ILE A 103 17.10 9.83 -2.12
N THR A 104 18.00 9.89 -1.14
CA THR A 104 19.43 9.65 -1.26
C THR A 104 19.87 8.64 -0.20
N ARG A 105 21.09 8.13 -0.28
CA ARG A 105 21.70 7.28 0.76
C ARG A 105 21.52 7.85 2.16
N GLN A 106 21.89 9.12 2.35
CA GLN A 106 21.82 9.77 3.66
C GLN A 106 20.37 9.94 4.11
N ALA A 107 19.47 10.33 3.19
CA ALA A 107 18.05 10.48 3.51
C ALA A 107 17.42 9.17 3.98
N VAL A 108 17.82 8.02 3.40
CA VAL A 108 17.38 6.69 3.86
C VAL A 108 17.81 6.45 5.30
N ILE A 109 19.09 6.67 5.62
CA ILE A 109 19.64 6.43 6.96
C ILE A 109 18.91 7.30 8.00
N ASP A 110 18.76 8.59 7.72
CA ASP A 110 18.10 9.53 8.64
C ASP A 110 16.61 9.19 8.82
N ALA A 111 15.91 8.85 7.74
CA ALA A 111 14.48 8.52 7.78
C ALA A 111 14.22 7.22 8.55
N VAL A 112 15.08 6.20 8.43
CA VAL A 112 15.00 4.97 9.23
C VAL A 112 15.12 5.30 10.72
N ASP A 113 16.10 6.11 11.11
CA ASP A 113 16.32 6.47 12.52
C ASP A 113 15.15 7.25 13.10
N HIS A 114 14.61 8.20 12.34
CA HIS A 114 13.42 8.92 12.74
C HIS A 114 12.18 8.03 12.88
N SER A 115 12.00 7.08 11.94
CA SER A 115 10.87 6.15 11.96
C SER A 115 10.96 5.20 13.15
N LEU A 116 12.13 4.60 13.41
CA LEU A 116 12.38 3.75 14.58
C LEU A 116 12.10 4.49 15.90
N LYS A 117 12.52 5.75 15.99
CA LYS A 117 12.24 6.59 17.16
C LYS A 117 10.73 6.77 17.39
N ARG A 118 9.96 7.08 16.35
CA ARG A 118 8.50 7.24 16.45
C ARG A 118 7.79 5.92 16.74
N LEU A 119 8.24 4.83 16.10
CA LEU A 119 7.71 3.48 16.29
C LEU A 119 8.15 2.84 17.62
N GLN A 120 9.08 3.45 18.35
CA GLN A 120 9.59 2.97 19.64
C GLN A 120 10.01 1.48 19.60
N THR A 121 10.75 1.11 18.56
CA THR A 121 11.25 -0.25 18.29
C THR A 121 12.66 -0.15 17.71
N ASP A 122 13.47 -1.19 17.90
CA ASP A 122 14.87 -1.22 17.44
C ASP A 122 15.03 -1.67 15.98
N TYR A 123 13.97 -2.23 15.39
CA TYR A 123 13.97 -2.71 14.01
C TYR A 123 12.62 -2.53 13.32
N ILE A 124 12.68 -2.42 11.98
CA ILE A 124 11.57 -2.47 11.03
C ILE A 124 11.68 -3.77 10.22
N ASP A 125 10.57 -4.49 10.03
CA ASP A 125 10.57 -5.75 9.29
C ASP A 125 10.68 -5.51 7.77
N LEU A 126 9.93 -4.54 7.25
CA LEU A 126 9.97 -4.15 5.84
C LEU A 126 10.07 -2.63 5.69
N TYR A 127 11.14 -2.14 5.08
CA TYR A 127 11.30 -0.72 4.79
C TYR A 127 11.14 -0.46 3.28
N GLN A 128 10.20 0.42 2.93
CA GLN A 128 9.79 0.61 1.54
C GLN A 128 10.15 2.01 1.02
N LEU A 129 10.49 2.09 -0.26
CA LEU A 129 10.57 3.36 -0.99
C LEU A 129 9.16 3.75 -1.44
N HIS A 130 8.55 4.78 -0.84
CA HIS A 130 7.12 5.07 -1.01
C HIS A 130 6.73 5.46 -2.45
N TRP A 131 7.57 6.25 -3.11
CA TRP A 131 7.56 6.45 -4.56
C TRP A 131 8.96 6.86 -5.01
N PRO A 132 9.36 6.57 -6.24
CA PRO A 132 10.73 6.81 -6.69
C PRO A 132 10.99 8.29 -7.01
N ASN A 133 12.28 8.66 -7.09
CA ASN A 133 12.72 10.01 -7.46
C ASN A 133 12.32 10.41 -8.88
N ARG A 134 12.26 9.43 -9.79
CA ARG A 134 11.85 9.61 -11.18
C ARG A 134 10.34 9.80 -11.29
N ARG A 135 9.90 10.41 -12.38
CA ARG A 135 8.46 10.46 -12.68
C ARG A 135 7.92 9.05 -12.98
N THR A 136 6.79 8.71 -12.39
CA THR A 136 6.11 7.42 -12.59
C THR A 136 4.67 7.59 -13.04
N PRO A 137 4.10 6.59 -13.74
CA PRO A 137 2.69 6.58 -14.18
C PRO A 137 1.69 6.31 -13.05
N HIS A 138 2.08 6.50 -11.79
CA HIS A 138 1.21 6.32 -10.63
C HIS A 138 0.49 7.61 -10.27
N PHE A 139 -0.48 7.52 -9.36
CA PHE A 139 -1.31 8.65 -8.92
C PHE A 139 -2.05 9.36 -10.08
N ALA A 140 -2.77 8.59 -10.90
CA ALA A 140 -3.55 9.05 -12.07
C ALA A 140 -2.72 9.64 -13.22
N ARG A 141 -1.43 9.29 -13.34
CA ARG A 141 -0.51 9.77 -14.38
C ARG A 141 -0.24 8.74 -15.49
N GLN A 142 -1.00 7.65 -15.53
CA GLN A 142 -0.82 6.55 -16.48
C GLN A 142 -1.25 6.87 -17.92
N TRP A 143 -1.96 7.97 -18.14
CA TRP A 143 -2.57 8.28 -19.43
C TRP A 143 -1.53 8.65 -20.52
N PRO A 144 -1.75 8.26 -21.79
CA PRO A 144 -0.86 8.64 -22.89
C PRO A 144 -0.64 10.16 -22.93
N GLY A 145 0.62 10.57 -22.96
CA GLY A 145 1.02 11.98 -23.00
C GLY A 145 1.17 12.68 -21.65
N MET A 146 0.75 12.06 -20.53
CA MET A 146 0.99 12.61 -19.18
C MET A 146 2.47 12.56 -18.80
N LEU A 147 3.20 11.57 -19.33
CA LEU A 147 4.62 11.36 -19.10
C LEU A 147 5.35 11.19 -20.42
N LYS A 148 6.59 11.68 -20.46
CA LYS A 148 7.50 11.50 -21.58
C LYS A 148 8.69 10.68 -21.13
N PHE A 149 8.62 9.38 -21.33
CA PHE A 149 9.71 8.47 -20.93
C PHE A 149 11.01 8.72 -21.71
N THR A 150 10.95 9.37 -22.88
CA THR A 150 12.13 9.80 -23.64
C THR A 150 12.93 10.91 -22.97
N GLU A 151 12.35 11.61 -21.97
CA GLU A 151 13.03 12.64 -21.18
C GLU A 151 13.63 12.06 -19.88
N VAL A 152 13.49 10.76 -19.64
CA VAL A 152 14.04 10.08 -18.46
C VAL A 152 15.49 9.70 -18.72
N ASP A 153 16.42 10.25 -17.95
CA ASP A 153 17.81 9.81 -17.95
C ASP A 153 17.94 8.49 -17.17
N ALA A 154 17.85 7.38 -17.89
CA ALA A 154 17.93 6.05 -17.30
C ALA A 154 19.26 5.79 -16.58
N LYS A 155 20.37 6.35 -17.07
CA LYS A 155 21.69 6.15 -16.45
C LYS A 155 21.78 6.88 -15.12
N GLN A 156 21.36 8.15 -15.09
CA GLN A 156 21.33 8.92 -13.85
C GLN A 156 20.40 8.25 -12.82
N HIS A 157 19.20 7.83 -13.21
CA HIS A 157 18.29 7.18 -12.27
C HIS A 157 18.79 5.83 -11.76
N THR A 158 19.50 5.06 -12.60
CA THR A 158 20.12 3.81 -12.15
C THR A 158 21.24 4.10 -11.13
N ALA A 159 22.03 5.15 -11.34
CA ALA A 159 23.02 5.59 -10.36
C ALA A 159 22.38 6.08 -9.05
N ASP A 160 21.27 6.81 -9.12
CA ASP A 160 20.50 7.22 -7.93
C ASP A 160 19.95 6.00 -7.17
N MET A 161 19.44 4.99 -7.89
CA MET A 161 18.96 3.73 -7.30
C MET A 161 20.07 2.97 -6.57
N LEU A 162 21.28 2.97 -7.12
CA LEU A 162 22.45 2.39 -6.46
C LEU A 162 22.78 3.12 -5.15
N ASP A 163 22.81 4.45 -5.17
CA ASP A 163 23.06 5.25 -3.96
C ASP A 163 22.01 4.96 -2.86
N ILE A 164 20.74 4.83 -3.25
CA ILE A 164 19.65 4.45 -2.35
C ILE A 164 19.86 3.04 -1.78
N LEU A 165 20.23 2.06 -2.61
CA LEU A 165 20.50 0.68 -2.17
C LEU A 165 21.66 0.61 -1.18
N GLU A 166 22.71 1.42 -1.37
CA GLU A 166 23.82 1.49 -0.40
C GLU A 166 23.36 2.06 0.95
N GLY A 167 22.37 2.96 0.96
CA GLY A 167 21.75 3.47 2.19
C GLY A 167 20.92 2.40 2.89
N LEU A 168 20.12 1.65 2.12
CA LEU A 168 19.36 0.51 2.62
C LEU A 168 20.28 -0.58 3.18
N ASP A 169 21.38 -0.88 2.50
CA ASP A 169 22.40 -1.83 2.96
C ASP A 169 23.03 -1.42 4.29
N ALA A 170 23.36 -0.14 4.47
CA ALA A 170 23.85 0.37 5.74
C ALA A 170 22.84 0.13 6.87
N CYS A 171 21.54 0.37 6.62
CA CYS A 171 20.48 0.12 7.60
C CYS A 171 20.27 -1.38 7.88
N VAL A 172 20.36 -2.24 6.86
CA VAL A 172 20.28 -3.72 7.02
C VAL A 172 21.44 -4.23 7.86
N LYS A 173 22.68 -3.82 7.53
CA LYS A 173 23.89 -4.21 8.28
C LYS A 173 23.87 -3.71 9.72
N ALA A 174 23.27 -2.54 9.97
CA ALA A 174 23.05 -2.02 11.30
C ALA A 174 21.93 -2.75 12.08
N GLY A 175 21.20 -3.66 11.44
CA GLY A 175 20.08 -4.41 12.04
C GLY A 175 18.78 -3.61 12.20
N LYS A 176 18.75 -2.37 11.69
CA LYS A 176 17.65 -1.40 11.82
C LYS A 176 16.47 -1.74 10.91
N ILE A 177 16.73 -2.34 9.75
CA ILE A 177 15.69 -2.87 8.83
C ILE A 177 16.02 -4.32 8.49
N LYS A 178 15.00 -5.18 8.33
CA LYS A 178 15.20 -6.60 7.96
C LYS A 178 15.14 -6.81 6.46
N HIS A 179 14.14 -6.21 5.80
CA HIS A 179 13.93 -6.34 4.36
C HIS A 179 13.59 -5.01 3.70
N CYS A 180 13.79 -4.94 2.40
CA CYS A 180 13.57 -3.75 1.57
C CYS A 180 12.42 -3.98 0.58
N GLY A 181 11.62 -2.96 0.31
CA GLY A 181 10.53 -3.03 -0.66
C GLY A 181 10.37 -1.75 -1.48
N LEU A 182 9.53 -1.84 -2.50
CA LEU A 182 9.18 -0.74 -3.39
C LEU A 182 7.71 -0.35 -3.19
N SER A 183 7.35 0.85 -3.62
CA SER A 183 5.97 1.30 -3.73
C SER A 183 5.85 2.28 -4.88
N ASP A 184 4.71 2.27 -5.56
CA ASP A 184 4.42 3.11 -6.71
C ASP A 184 5.55 3.10 -7.75
N ASP A 185 6.03 1.89 -8.04
CA ASP A 185 7.11 1.62 -8.97
C ASP A 185 6.62 0.71 -10.13
N THR A 186 7.48 0.40 -11.09
CA THR A 186 7.14 -0.24 -12.36
C THR A 186 8.04 -1.46 -12.60
N PRO A 187 7.71 -2.33 -13.58
CA PRO A 187 8.57 -3.45 -13.96
C PRO A 187 10.04 -3.06 -14.17
N TRP A 188 10.26 -1.91 -14.81
CA TRP A 188 11.59 -1.36 -15.04
C TRP A 188 12.35 -1.10 -13.73
N GLY A 189 11.72 -0.46 -12.74
CA GLY A 189 12.39 -0.17 -11.48
C GLY A 189 12.68 -1.44 -10.67
N ILE A 190 11.75 -2.42 -10.66
CA ILE A 190 12.01 -3.75 -10.09
C ILE A 190 13.28 -4.33 -10.73
N SER A 191 13.35 -4.39 -12.05
CA SER A 191 14.52 -4.94 -12.75
C SER A 191 15.82 -4.19 -12.43
N GLN A 192 15.79 -2.85 -12.36
CA GLN A 192 16.99 -2.07 -12.02
C GLN A 192 17.48 -2.39 -10.59
N PHE A 193 16.59 -2.36 -9.59
CA PHE A 193 16.98 -2.67 -8.21
C PHE A 193 17.50 -4.11 -8.05
N LEU A 194 16.88 -5.09 -8.72
CA LEU A 194 17.34 -6.48 -8.68
C LEU A 194 18.71 -6.66 -9.34
N ASN A 195 18.94 -6.01 -10.49
CA ASN A 195 20.23 -6.07 -11.18
C ASN A 195 21.33 -5.42 -10.33
N LEU A 196 21.09 -4.23 -9.77
CA LEU A 196 22.03 -3.54 -8.90
C LEU A 196 22.33 -4.33 -7.62
N SER A 197 21.30 -4.92 -7.00
CA SER A 197 21.45 -5.80 -5.84
C SER A 197 22.40 -6.96 -6.15
N LYS A 198 22.22 -7.62 -7.29
CA LYS A 198 23.08 -8.73 -7.72
C LYS A 198 24.50 -8.28 -8.08
N GLU A 199 24.64 -7.19 -8.83
CA GLU A 199 25.94 -6.69 -9.31
C GLU A 199 26.84 -6.22 -8.16
N HIS A 200 26.24 -5.53 -7.18
CA HIS A 200 26.98 -4.90 -6.09
C HIS A 200 26.88 -5.66 -4.75
N ASN A 201 26.24 -6.83 -4.74
CA ASN A 201 26.00 -7.62 -3.54
C ASN A 201 25.29 -6.80 -2.43
N LEU A 202 24.22 -6.10 -2.82
CA LEU A 202 23.38 -5.26 -1.95
C LEU A 202 22.04 -5.96 -1.66
N PRO A 203 21.25 -5.51 -0.66
CA PRO A 203 19.98 -6.12 -0.32
C PRO A 203 19.01 -6.20 -1.50
N LYS A 204 18.30 -7.32 -1.60
CA LYS A 204 17.25 -7.54 -2.62
C LYS A 204 15.95 -6.87 -2.17
N MET A 205 15.23 -6.25 -3.11
CA MET A 205 13.84 -5.85 -2.89
C MET A 205 12.97 -7.11 -2.81
N VAL A 206 12.13 -7.25 -1.78
CA VAL A 206 11.30 -8.45 -1.56
C VAL A 206 9.81 -8.22 -1.78
N SER A 207 9.38 -6.96 -1.92
CA SER A 207 7.99 -6.61 -2.13
C SER A 207 7.84 -5.37 -2.99
N ILE A 208 6.64 -5.20 -3.57
CA ILE A 208 6.18 -3.96 -4.16
C ILE A 208 4.74 -3.67 -3.74
N GLN A 209 4.48 -2.41 -3.37
CA GLN A 209 3.19 -1.93 -2.93
C GLN A 209 2.60 -0.96 -3.97
N ASN A 210 1.57 -1.38 -4.72
CA ASN A 210 0.97 -0.56 -5.77
C ASN A 210 -0.57 -0.53 -5.66
N GLU A 211 -1.20 0.45 -6.31
CA GLU A 211 -2.66 0.54 -6.38
C GLU A 211 -3.23 -0.65 -7.15
N PHE A 212 -4.17 -1.39 -6.55
CA PHE A 212 -4.84 -2.49 -7.22
C PHE A 212 -6.25 -2.74 -6.69
N SER A 213 -7.24 -2.75 -7.58
CA SER A 213 -8.66 -2.97 -7.27
C SER A 213 -9.47 -3.31 -8.53
N LEU A 214 -10.77 -3.61 -8.35
CA LEU A 214 -11.73 -3.82 -9.44
C LEU A 214 -11.88 -2.64 -10.42
N VAL A 215 -11.44 -1.45 -10.03
CA VAL A 215 -11.45 -0.24 -10.86
C VAL A 215 -10.03 0.27 -11.17
N HIS A 216 -9.00 -0.52 -10.85
CA HIS A 216 -7.61 -0.18 -11.14
C HIS A 216 -6.75 -1.45 -11.10
N ALA A 217 -6.58 -2.15 -12.23
CA ALA A 217 -5.81 -3.41 -12.27
C ALA A 217 -4.67 -3.38 -13.29
N LYS A 218 -4.09 -2.19 -13.54
CA LYS A 218 -3.05 -1.96 -14.57
C LYS A 218 -1.76 -2.77 -14.38
N ASP A 219 -1.49 -3.23 -13.15
CA ASP A 219 -0.33 -4.05 -12.84
C ASP A 219 -0.48 -5.50 -13.34
N TRP A 220 -1.71 -5.92 -13.64
CA TRP A 220 -1.99 -7.17 -14.32
C TRP A 220 -1.90 -7.00 -15.86
N PRO A 221 -1.18 -7.86 -16.60
CA PRO A 221 -0.39 -8.97 -16.09
C PRO A 221 1.09 -8.61 -15.82
N TYR A 222 1.64 -7.59 -16.48
CA TYR A 222 3.10 -7.47 -16.65
C TYR A 222 3.90 -7.27 -15.37
N LEU A 223 3.39 -6.47 -14.42
CA LEU A 223 4.09 -6.27 -13.16
C LEU A 223 3.93 -7.48 -12.25
N ILE A 224 2.73 -8.07 -12.20
CA ILE A 224 2.45 -9.24 -11.36
C ILE A 224 3.19 -10.48 -11.88
N GLU A 225 3.28 -10.68 -13.20
CA GLU A 225 4.10 -11.73 -13.83
C GLU A 225 5.55 -11.62 -13.37
N GLN A 226 6.13 -10.42 -13.42
CA GLN A 226 7.48 -10.19 -12.92
C GLN A 226 7.59 -10.46 -11.42
N CYS A 227 6.60 -10.05 -10.63
CA CYS A 227 6.61 -10.30 -9.19
C CYS A 227 6.65 -11.79 -8.87
N VAL A 228 5.84 -12.59 -9.56
CA VAL A 228 5.80 -14.05 -9.39
C VAL A 228 7.15 -14.68 -9.77
N HIS A 229 7.73 -14.29 -10.91
CA HIS A 229 8.97 -14.90 -11.40
C HIS A 229 10.24 -14.44 -10.67
N GLU A 230 10.24 -13.24 -10.11
CA GLU A 230 11.37 -12.68 -9.36
C GLU A 230 11.23 -12.86 -7.84
N ASP A 231 10.17 -13.54 -7.38
CA ASP A 231 9.86 -13.79 -5.97
C ASP A 231 9.75 -12.48 -5.15
N ILE A 232 8.91 -11.58 -5.66
CA ILE A 232 8.55 -10.29 -5.07
C ILE A 232 7.09 -10.37 -4.61
N ALA A 233 6.83 -10.08 -3.34
CA ALA A 233 5.48 -9.97 -2.84
C ALA A 233 4.74 -8.78 -3.46
N TYR A 234 3.58 -9.03 -4.05
CA TYR A 234 2.69 -7.98 -4.51
C TYR A 234 1.70 -7.59 -3.40
N LEU A 235 1.72 -6.32 -3.00
CA LEU A 235 0.95 -5.77 -1.88
C LEU A 235 -0.03 -4.68 -2.37
N PRO A 236 -1.24 -5.06 -2.81
CA PRO A 236 -2.29 -4.10 -3.20
C PRO A 236 -2.57 -3.05 -2.13
N TRP A 237 -2.44 -1.77 -2.49
CA TRP A 237 -2.99 -0.66 -1.72
C TRP A 237 -4.29 -0.13 -2.34
N SER A 238 -5.18 0.42 -1.50
CA SER A 238 -6.54 0.87 -1.87
C SER A 238 -7.39 -0.17 -2.64
N PRO A 239 -7.54 -1.41 -2.14
CA PRO A 239 -8.40 -2.41 -2.78
C PRO A 239 -9.89 -2.01 -2.84
N LEU A 240 -10.31 -1.05 -2.00
CA LEU A 240 -11.64 -0.42 -2.04
C LEU A 240 -11.67 0.94 -2.76
N ALA A 241 -10.59 1.34 -3.44
CA ALA A 241 -10.48 2.60 -4.18
C ALA A 241 -10.90 3.83 -3.35
N ALA A 242 -10.31 3.99 -2.14
CA ALA A 242 -10.67 5.04 -1.18
C ALA A 242 -12.14 5.01 -0.70
N GLY A 243 -12.77 3.83 -0.72
CA GLY A 243 -14.15 3.60 -0.33
C GLY A 243 -15.15 3.69 -1.49
N LEU A 244 -14.71 4.02 -2.71
CA LEU A 244 -15.56 4.08 -3.89
C LEU A 244 -16.30 2.76 -4.11
N LEU A 245 -15.60 1.63 -4.07
CA LEU A 245 -16.18 0.30 -4.35
C LEU A 245 -17.23 -0.16 -3.34
N THR A 246 -17.40 0.55 -2.22
CA THR A 246 -18.51 0.31 -1.28
C THR A 246 -19.85 0.86 -1.79
N GLY A 247 -19.83 1.68 -2.85
CA GLY A 247 -21.01 2.37 -3.37
C GLY A 247 -21.40 3.64 -2.59
N LYS A 248 -20.72 3.97 -1.47
CA LYS A 248 -21.10 5.08 -0.59
C LYS A 248 -21.07 6.48 -1.24
N TYR A 249 -20.45 6.60 -2.42
CA TYR A 249 -20.34 7.86 -3.17
C TYR A 249 -21.21 7.92 -4.44
N LEU A 250 -22.00 6.87 -4.71
CA LEU A 250 -22.89 6.82 -5.86
C LEU A 250 -23.90 7.98 -5.83
N ASN A 251 -24.35 8.40 -7.02
CA ASN A 251 -25.30 9.50 -7.21
C ASN A 251 -24.84 10.85 -6.60
N GLY A 252 -23.53 11.05 -6.50
CA GLY A 252 -22.94 12.28 -5.94
C GLY A 252 -22.95 12.34 -4.41
N ALA A 253 -23.29 11.26 -3.72
CA ALA A 253 -23.29 11.21 -2.26
C ALA A 253 -21.88 11.49 -1.70
N ARG A 254 -21.80 12.26 -0.61
CA ARG A 254 -20.56 12.53 0.13
C ARG A 254 -20.86 12.41 1.62
N PRO A 255 -20.92 11.17 2.16
CA PRO A 255 -21.24 10.95 3.57
C PRO A 255 -20.28 11.73 4.47
N GLU A 256 -20.80 12.34 5.52
CA GLU A 256 -19.99 13.11 6.48
C GLU A 256 -18.86 12.25 7.07
N GLY A 257 -17.67 12.84 7.18
CA GLY A 257 -16.48 12.16 7.71
C GLY A 257 -15.87 11.10 6.79
N SER A 258 -16.42 10.88 5.59
CA SER A 258 -15.83 9.99 4.59
C SER A 258 -14.58 10.59 3.95
N ARG A 259 -13.72 9.76 3.37
CA ARG A 259 -12.44 10.23 2.81
C ARG A 259 -12.62 11.33 1.75
N TRP A 260 -13.67 11.25 0.93
CA TRP A 260 -13.94 12.22 -0.14
C TRP A 260 -14.52 13.56 0.35
N THR A 261 -14.77 13.74 1.66
CA THR A 261 -15.08 15.06 2.23
C THR A 261 -13.84 15.84 2.66
N PHE A 262 -12.66 15.22 2.68
CA PHE A 262 -11.39 15.87 3.01
C PHE A 262 -10.64 16.30 1.75
N MET A 263 -9.87 17.38 1.84
CA MET A 263 -8.98 17.82 0.76
C MET A 263 -7.91 16.76 0.50
N GLN A 264 -7.83 16.26 -0.74
CA GLN A 264 -6.89 15.22 -1.15
C GLN A 264 -5.70 15.83 -1.90
N ARG A 265 -4.49 15.36 -1.62
CA ARG A 265 -3.23 15.83 -2.25
C ARG A 265 -3.29 15.89 -3.78
N ASN A 266 -3.89 14.87 -4.40
CA ASN A 266 -3.99 14.73 -5.86
C ASN A 266 -5.43 14.95 -6.37
N GLY A 267 -6.29 15.58 -5.56
CA GLY A 267 -7.73 15.62 -5.81
C GLY A 267 -8.39 14.24 -5.73
N ILE A 268 -9.67 14.18 -6.12
CA ILE A 268 -10.47 12.95 -6.12
C ILE A 268 -10.47 12.38 -7.53
N PHE A 269 -9.30 12.05 -8.06
CA PHE A 269 -9.14 11.58 -9.44
C PHE A 269 -9.94 10.31 -9.78
N ARG A 270 -10.38 9.55 -8.77
CA ARG A 270 -11.22 8.36 -8.92
C ARG A 270 -12.68 8.68 -9.22
N ASP A 271 -13.12 9.93 -9.03
CA ASP A 271 -14.50 10.36 -9.23
C ASP A 271 -14.75 10.72 -10.69
N THR A 272 -14.88 9.69 -11.53
CA THR A 272 -15.20 9.81 -12.95
C THR A 272 -16.58 9.17 -13.24
N PRO A 273 -17.29 9.58 -14.31
CA PRO A 273 -18.52 8.91 -14.72
C PRO A 273 -18.34 7.40 -14.94
N GLN A 274 -17.19 6.98 -15.48
CA GLN A 274 -16.85 5.58 -15.73
C GLN A 274 -16.63 4.82 -14.41
N SER A 275 -15.91 5.39 -13.45
CA SER A 275 -15.74 4.82 -12.11
C SER A 275 -17.06 4.65 -11.37
N GLN A 276 -17.94 5.65 -11.45
CA GLN A 276 -19.27 5.59 -10.83
C GLN A 276 -20.14 4.50 -11.49
N GLN A 277 -20.09 4.39 -12.82
CA GLN A 277 -20.83 3.36 -13.56
C GLN A 277 -20.32 1.95 -13.23
N ALA A 278 -19.00 1.72 -13.26
CA ALA A 278 -18.41 0.43 -12.90
C ALA A 278 -18.74 0.05 -11.45
N THR A 279 -18.62 1.01 -10.52
CA THR A 279 -18.96 0.81 -9.10
C THR A 279 -20.41 0.39 -8.93
N LYS A 280 -21.34 1.04 -9.65
CA LYS A 280 -22.75 0.68 -9.59
C LYS A 280 -22.99 -0.78 -10.01
N GLU A 281 -22.35 -1.23 -11.08
CA GLU A 281 -22.47 -2.61 -11.57
C GLU A 281 -21.90 -3.62 -10.55
N TYR A 282 -20.76 -3.32 -9.91
CA TYR A 282 -20.22 -4.16 -8.84
C TYR A 282 -21.08 -4.18 -7.58
N VAL A 283 -21.70 -3.07 -7.20
CA VAL A 283 -22.63 -3.00 -6.06
C VAL A 283 -23.88 -3.84 -6.34
N GLU A 284 -24.45 -3.75 -7.53
CA GLU A 284 -25.58 -4.56 -7.97
C GLU A 284 -25.23 -6.05 -7.95
N LEU A 285 -24.03 -6.42 -8.45
CA LEU A 285 -23.54 -7.78 -8.42
C LEU A 285 -23.38 -8.31 -6.99
N ALA A 286 -22.76 -7.54 -6.08
CA ALA A 286 -22.58 -7.94 -4.69
C ALA A 286 -23.94 -8.26 -4.02
N HIS A 287 -24.92 -7.37 -4.19
CA HIS A 287 -26.26 -7.56 -3.64
C HIS A 287 -26.98 -8.77 -4.23
N ALA A 288 -26.83 -9.04 -5.53
CA ALA A 288 -27.41 -10.22 -6.17
C ALA A 288 -26.89 -11.54 -5.58
N HIS A 289 -25.69 -11.52 -4.99
CA HIS A 289 -25.05 -12.67 -4.33
C HIS A 289 -25.02 -12.57 -2.80
N ALA A 290 -25.82 -11.67 -2.21
CA ALA A 290 -25.98 -11.51 -0.76
C ALA A 290 -24.67 -11.25 0.03
N ILE A 291 -23.70 -10.58 -0.60
CA ILE A 291 -22.49 -10.07 0.07
C ILE A 291 -22.42 -8.55 -0.06
N THR A 292 -21.63 -7.90 0.79
CA THR A 292 -21.45 -6.45 0.67
C THR A 292 -20.55 -6.11 -0.51
N PRO A 293 -20.66 -4.90 -1.09
CA PRO A 293 -19.75 -4.45 -2.13
C PRO A 293 -18.29 -4.38 -1.68
N ALA A 294 -18.03 -4.09 -0.39
CA ALA A 294 -16.67 -4.13 0.16
C ALA A 294 -16.12 -5.57 0.18
N GLN A 295 -16.93 -6.53 0.64
CA GLN A 295 -16.59 -7.95 0.65
C GLN A 295 -16.31 -8.47 -0.76
N LEU A 296 -17.15 -8.15 -1.75
CA LEU A 296 -16.93 -8.52 -3.15
C LEU A 296 -15.56 -8.03 -3.64
N ALA A 297 -15.25 -6.75 -3.44
CA ALA A 297 -14.01 -6.14 -3.91
C ALA A 297 -12.77 -6.70 -3.22
N LEU A 298 -12.82 -6.90 -1.90
CA LEU A 298 -11.71 -7.45 -1.12
C LEU A 298 -11.48 -8.93 -1.40
N ALA A 299 -12.55 -9.74 -1.46
CA ALA A 299 -12.45 -11.15 -1.80
C ALA A 299 -11.94 -11.36 -3.24
N TRP A 300 -12.35 -10.53 -4.19
CA TRP A 300 -11.79 -10.56 -5.54
C TRP A 300 -10.29 -10.24 -5.53
N CYS A 301 -9.90 -9.12 -4.92
CA CYS A 301 -8.49 -8.71 -4.84
C CYS A 301 -7.63 -9.81 -4.19
N ASN A 302 -8.15 -10.46 -3.16
CA ASN A 302 -7.52 -11.59 -2.49
C ASN A 302 -7.34 -12.84 -3.38
N GLN A 303 -8.24 -13.08 -4.33
CA GLN A 303 -8.19 -14.28 -5.19
C GLN A 303 -7.41 -14.08 -6.49
N VAL A 304 -6.98 -12.84 -6.80
CA VAL A 304 -6.11 -12.61 -7.96
C VAL A 304 -4.77 -13.30 -7.75
N ASP A 305 -4.37 -14.12 -8.72
CA ASP A 305 -3.09 -14.83 -8.70
C ASP A 305 -1.92 -13.83 -8.59
N GLY A 306 -0.88 -14.21 -7.84
CA GLY A 306 0.25 -13.34 -7.52
C GLY A 306 0.00 -12.30 -6.41
N VAL A 307 -1.24 -12.03 -5.97
CA VAL A 307 -1.50 -11.17 -4.80
C VAL A 307 -1.05 -11.87 -3.52
N THR A 308 -0.12 -11.24 -2.79
CA THR A 308 0.47 -11.82 -1.57
C THR A 308 -0.34 -11.46 -0.32
N SER A 309 -0.62 -10.16 -0.13
CA SER A 309 -1.38 -9.62 0.99
C SER A 309 -1.98 -8.26 0.61
N SER A 310 -3.26 -8.05 0.90
CA SER A 310 -3.95 -6.81 0.54
C SER A 310 -4.05 -5.85 1.72
N ILE A 311 -3.74 -4.57 1.49
CA ILE A 311 -3.72 -3.52 2.52
C ILE A 311 -5.12 -2.92 2.65
N ILE A 312 -5.83 -3.30 3.71
CA ILE A 312 -7.15 -2.76 4.04
C ILE A 312 -7.01 -1.49 4.88
N GLY A 313 -8.08 -0.69 4.95
CA GLY A 313 -8.08 0.51 5.78
C GLY A 313 -9.48 0.89 6.21
N ALA A 314 -9.66 1.07 7.51
CA ALA A 314 -10.95 1.31 8.14
C ALA A 314 -10.89 2.54 9.06
N THR A 315 -11.97 3.32 9.11
CA THR A 315 -12.12 4.39 10.11
C THR A 315 -13.01 4.00 11.27
N THR A 316 -13.71 2.86 11.20
CA THR A 316 -14.54 2.34 12.28
C THR A 316 -14.31 0.84 12.47
N MET A 317 -14.61 0.34 13.68
CA MET A 317 -14.53 -1.09 13.96
C MET A 317 -15.51 -1.92 13.12
N ALA A 318 -16.66 -1.37 12.72
CA ALA A 318 -17.60 -2.07 11.85
C ALA A 318 -17.00 -2.31 10.46
N GLN A 319 -16.34 -1.31 9.89
CA GLN A 319 -15.63 -1.45 8.61
C GLN A 319 -14.49 -2.45 8.72
N LEU A 320 -13.67 -2.36 9.79
CA LEU A 320 -12.54 -3.29 9.96
C LEU A 320 -13.00 -4.75 10.07
N LYS A 321 -14.10 -5.01 10.78
CA LYS A 321 -14.70 -6.34 10.89
C LYS A 321 -15.15 -6.86 9.52
N GLU A 322 -15.97 -6.08 8.82
CA GLU A 322 -16.46 -6.41 7.48
C GLU A 322 -15.31 -6.68 6.49
N ASP A 323 -14.27 -5.83 6.52
CA ASP A 323 -13.12 -5.92 5.64
C ASP A 323 -12.28 -7.17 5.92
N ILE A 324 -12.07 -7.56 7.19
CA ILE A 324 -11.34 -8.78 7.56
C ILE A 324 -12.15 -10.03 7.18
N ASP A 325 -13.45 -10.04 7.47
CA ASP A 325 -14.35 -11.17 7.17
C ASP A 325 -14.39 -11.50 5.67
N ALA A 326 -14.12 -10.51 4.80
CA ALA A 326 -14.05 -10.69 3.35
C ALA A 326 -12.99 -11.69 2.90
N PHE A 327 -11.94 -11.92 3.70
CA PHE A 327 -10.83 -12.82 3.35
C PHE A 327 -11.12 -14.30 3.65
N ASP A 328 -12.22 -14.57 4.35
CA ASP A 328 -12.75 -15.93 4.52
C ASP A 328 -13.75 -16.30 3.41
N LEU A 329 -14.12 -15.35 2.55
CA LEU A 329 -15.01 -15.58 1.40
C LEU A 329 -14.24 -16.16 0.21
N THR A 330 -14.85 -17.16 -0.43
CA THR A 330 -14.45 -17.65 -1.75
C THR A 330 -15.53 -17.27 -2.75
N LEU A 331 -15.18 -16.45 -3.75
CA LEU A 331 -16.14 -16.07 -4.79
C LEU A 331 -16.32 -17.25 -5.75
N SER A 332 -17.57 -17.63 -6.03
CA SER A 332 -17.87 -18.67 -7.01
C SER A 332 -17.46 -18.27 -8.43
N ASP A 333 -17.22 -19.24 -9.29
CA ASP A 333 -16.92 -19.04 -10.71
C ASP A 333 -17.95 -18.15 -11.44
N ASP A 334 -19.23 -18.24 -11.08
CA ASP A 334 -20.30 -17.39 -11.63
C ASP A 334 -20.08 -15.91 -11.29
N VAL A 335 -19.72 -15.61 -10.03
CA VAL A 335 -19.41 -14.26 -9.57
C VAL A 335 -18.13 -13.75 -10.24
N LEU A 336 -17.08 -14.57 -10.32
CA LEU A 336 -15.83 -14.20 -10.99
C LEU A 336 -16.04 -13.93 -12.48
N SER A 337 -16.89 -14.71 -13.14
CA SER A 337 -17.28 -14.51 -14.55
C SER A 337 -18.07 -13.21 -14.72
N ALA A 338 -18.99 -12.91 -13.81
CA ALA A 338 -19.74 -11.64 -13.83
C ALA A 338 -18.81 -10.43 -13.59
N ILE A 339 -17.84 -10.55 -12.68
CA ILE A 339 -16.79 -9.55 -12.49
C ILE A 339 -16.01 -9.34 -13.78
N ASP A 340 -15.55 -10.38 -14.47
CA ASP A 340 -14.78 -10.27 -15.71
C ASP A 340 -15.56 -9.50 -16.79
N ILE A 341 -16.88 -9.74 -16.90
CA ILE A 341 -17.75 -8.99 -17.82
C ILE A 341 -17.75 -7.49 -17.49
N ILE A 342 -17.97 -7.13 -16.23
CA ILE A 342 -17.99 -5.71 -15.79
C ILE A 342 -16.60 -5.08 -15.97
N PHE A 343 -15.55 -5.81 -15.63
CA PHE A 343 -14.15 -5.38 -15.70
C PHE A 343 -13.75 -5.05 -17.13
N ARG A 344 -14.05 -5.94 -18.10
CA ARG A 344 -13.74 -5.72 -19.52
C ARG A 344 -14.51 -4.58 -20.16
N LYS A 345 -15.71 -4.27 -19.64
CA LYS A 345 -16.48 -3.09 -20.06
C LYS A 345 -15.84 -1.80 -19.57
N ASN A 346 -15.12 -1.83 -18.45
CA ASN A 346 -14.51 -0.67 -17.81
C ASN A 346 -13.04 -0.92 -17.43
N PRO A 347 -12.14 -1.19 -18.39
CA PRO A 347 -10.78 -1.70 -18.10
C PRO A 347 -9.86 -0.67 -17.43
N MET A 348 -10.15 0.62 -17.58
CA MET A 348 -9.42 1.73 -16.93
C MET A 348 -10.40 2.88 -16.66
N PRO A 349 -11.18 2.80 -15.57
CA PRO A 349 -12.20 3.81 -15.24
C PRO A 349 -11.64 5.20 -14.88
N TYR A 350 -10.38 5.28 -14.44
CA TYR A 350 -9.69 6.51 -14.06
C TYR A 350 -8.16 6.43 -14.17
#